data_AF-A0A0F9N5R8-F1
#
_entry.id   AF-A0A0F9N5R8-F1
#
_cell.length_a   1.000
_cell.length_b   1.000
_cell.length_c   1.000
_cell.angle_alpha   90.00
_cell.angle_beta   90.00
_cell.angle_gamma   90.00
#
_symmetry.space_group_name_H-M   'P 1'
#
loop_
_entity.id
_entity.type
_entity.pdbx_description
1 polymer ?
#
loop_
_entity_poly.entity_id
_entity_poly.type
_entity_poly.pdbx_seq_one_letter_code
_entity_poly.pdbx_strand_id
1 'polypeptide(L)'
;MRQYLDLCQRIIDEGQWVANERTGKRCLTVINADLEYDVANNQFPLITTRKSYWKAAIAEMLGYIRGYDNAAQFRAIGCRTWDANANENPAWLNNPHRKGDDDMGRVYGVQGRRWQQADGSTLDQLQKIADDLNRGIDDRGEILTFYNPGEFDLGCLRPCMHTHTFSVLADTLYLTSYQRSCDVPFLYPL
;
A
#
# COMPACT_ATOMS: atom_id res chain seq x y z
N MET A 1 -5.65 19.62 -0.57
CA MET A 1 -6.40 19.77 0.71
C MET A 1 -7.90 19.69 0.53
N ARG A 2 -8.49 20.55 -0.32
CA ARG A 2 -9.95 20.62 -0.51
C ARG A 2 -10.58 19.26 -0.86
N GLN A 3 -10.01 18.53 -1.82
CA GLN A 3 -10.47 17.17 -2.19
C GLN A 3 -10.58 16.20 -1.01
N TYR A 4 -9.63 16.24 -0.06
CA TYR A 4 -9.70 15.40 1.14
C TYR A 4 -10.85 15.82 2.07
N LEU A 5 -11.01 17.12 2.30
CA LEU A 5 -12.07 17.63 3.15
C LEU A 5 -13.45 17.38 2.54
N ASP A 6 -13.57 17.52 1.22
CA ASP A 6 -14.79 17.21 0.48
C ASP A 6 -15.13 15.72 0.57
N LEU A 7 -14.12 14.83 0.50
CA LEU A 7 -14.32 13.39 0.73
C LEU A 7 -14.78 13.10 2.17
N CYS A 8 -14.15 13.71 3.17
CA CYS A 8 -14.57 13.57 4.56
C CYS A 8 -16.02 14.02 4.77
N GLN A 9 -16.40 15.15 4.18
CA GLN A 9 -17.75 15.68 4.27
C GLN A 9 -18.76 14.75 3.57
N ARG A 10 -18.44 14.26 2.37
CA ARG A 10 -19.25 13.28 1.64
C ARG A 10 -19.49 12.00 2.44
N ILE A 11 -18.48 11.49 3.15
CA ILE A 11 -18.63 10.31 4.02
C ILE A 11 -19.65 10.58 5.12
N ILE A 12 -19.61 11.76 5.74
CA ILE A 12 -20.53 12.14 6.81
C ILE A 12 -21.97 12.28 6.29
N ASP A 13 -22.13 12.94 5.13
CA ASP A 13 -23.45 13.29 4.60
C ASP A 13 -24.15 12.11 3.91
N GLU A 14 -23.40 11.28 3.19
CA GLU A 14 -23.95 10.24 2.29
C GLU A 14 -23.61 8.81 2.73
N GLY A 15 -22.71 8.64 3.70
CA GLY A 15 -22.18 7.32 4.03
C GLY A 15 -23.22 6.36 4.60
N GLN A 16 -23.04 5.08 4.28
CA GLN A 16 -23.84 3.99 4.84
C GLN A 16 -23.05 3.23 5.89
N TRP A 17 -23.72 2.86 6.98
CA TRP A 17 -23.08 2.08 8.03
C TRP A 17 -22.89 0.62 7.62
N VAL A 18 -21.64 0.18 7.63
CA VAL A 18 -21.25 -1.21 7.37
C VAL A 18 -20.58 -1.80 8.60
N ALA A 19 -21.01 -2.98 9.02
CA ALA A 19 -20.36 -3.72 10.11
C ALA A 19 -19.13 -4.46 9.59
N ASN A 20 -18.02 -4.40 10.33
CA ASN A 20 -16.79 -5.11 10.03
C ASN A 20 -16.56 -6.20 11.09
N GLU A 21 -16.80 -7.45 10.71
CA GLU A 21 -16.64 -8.60 11.61
C GLU A 21 -15.18 -8.79 12.08
N ARG A 22 -14.20 -8.47 11.22
CA ARG A 22 -12.77 -8.61 11.54
C ARG A 22 -12.33 -7.66 12.65
N THR A 23 -12.89 -6.44 12.71
CA THR A 23 -12.50 -5.44 13.72
C THR A 23 -13.54 -5.27 14.83
N GLY A 24 -14.74 -5.81 14.65
CA GLY A 24 -15.88 -5.58 15.56
C GLY A 24 -16.36 -4.12 15.55
N LYS A 25 -16.00 -3.32 14.55
CA LYS A 25 -16.37 -1.90 14.42
C LYS A 25 -17.37 -1.70 13.29
N ARG A 26 -18.12 -0.61 13.37
CA ARG A 26 -18.92 -0.10 12.24
C ARG A 26 -18.14 1.01 11.54
N CYS A 27 -18.16 1.00 10.21
CA CYS A 27 -17.59 2.05 9.37
C CYS A 27 -18.71 2.79 8.66
N LEU A 28 -18.59 4.11 8.58
CA LEU A 28 -19.43 4.92 7.70
C LEU A 28 -18.76 4.93 6.32
N THR A 29 -19.44 4.40 5.30
CA THR A 29 -18.79 3.99 4.05
C THR A 29 -19.47 4.58 2.84
N VAL A 30 -18.66 5.11 1.92
CA VAL A 30 -19.05 5.47 0.55
C VAL A 30 -18.27 4.59 -0.43
N ILE A 31 -18.85 4.36 -1.61
CA ILE A 31 -18.17 3.65 -2.69
C ILE A 31 -17.53 4.68 -3.63
N ASN A 32 -16.28 4.40 -3.97
CA ASN A 32 -15.41 5.17 -4.85
C ASN A 32 -15.08 6.60 -4.37
N ALA A 33 -13.80 6.97 -4.53
CA ALA A 33 -13.32 8.33 -4.35
C ALA A 33 -12.04 8.51 -5.16
N ASP A 34 -12.05 9.47 -6.08
CA ASP A 34 -10.92 9.80 -6.93
C ASP A 34 -10.30 11.12 -6.45
N LEU A 35 -8.98 11.11 -6.25
CA LEU A 35 -8.23 12.27 -5.81
C LEU A 35 -6.99 12.43 -6.68
N GLU A 36 -6.76 13.65 -7.14
CA GLU A 36 -5.66 13.98 -8.04
C GLU A 36 -4.76 15.03 -7.39
N TYR A 37 -3.45 14.79 -7.39
CA TYR A 37 -2.48 15.69 -6.80
C TYR A 37 -1.39 16.01 -7.81
N ASP A 38 -1.21 17.30 -8.08
CA ASP A 38 0.00 17.80 -8.73
C ASP A 38 1.13 17.87 -7.70
N VAL A 39 2.19 17.11 -7.99
CA VAL A 39 3.42 17.04 -7.18
C VAL A 39 4.62 17.69 -7.88
N ALA A 40 4.40 18.32 -9.04
CA ALA A 40 5.41 19.09 -9.73
C ALA A 40 5.86 20.28 -8.86
N ASN A 41 6.99 20.91 -9.23
CA ASN A 41 7.50 22.10 -8.54
C ASN A 41 7.67 21.93 -7.02
N ASN A 42 8.09 20.73 -6.59
CA ASN A 42 8.26 20.36 -5.18
C ASN A 42 6.99 20.50 -4.32
N GLN A 43 5.81 20.38 -4.92
CA GLN A 43 4.56 20.31 -4.16
C GLN A 43 4.42 18.92 -3.54
N PHE A 44 4.12 18.87 -2.25
CA PHE A 44 3.91 17.61 -1.53
C PHE A 44 2.52 17.62 -0.88
N PRO A 45 1.62 16.69 -1.24
CA PRO A 45 0.20 16.74 -0.88
C PRO A 45 -0.07 16.26 0.56
N LEU A 46 0.74 16.70 1.51
CA LEU A 46 0.59 16.35 2.92
C LEU A 46 -0.61 17.07 3.55
N ILE A 47 -1.36 16.36 4.38
CA ILE A 47 -2.39 17.02 5.21
C ILE A 47 -1.76 18.01 6.19
N THR A 48 -2.32 19.22 6.19
CA THR A 48 -1.93 20.36 7.04
C THR A 48 -2.96 20.69 8.12
N THR A 49 -4.18 20.14 8.03
CA THR A 49 -5.25 20.35 9.02
C THR A 49 -5.06 19.54 10.31
N ARG A 50 -4.12 18.59 10.31
CA ARG A 50 -3.69 17.80 11.47
C ARG A 50 -2.22 17.44 11.34
N LYS A 51 -1.61 17.01 12.44
CA LYS A 51 -0.24 16.47 12.43
C LYS A 51 -0.20 15.16 11.63
N SER A 52 0.76 15.08 10.71
CA SER A 52 1.00 13.92 9.85
C SER A 52 2.29 13.19 10.27
N TYR A 53 2.26 11.86 10.34
CA TYR A 53 3.39 11.01 10.75
C TYR A 53 4.22 10.53 9.56
N TRP A 54 4.62 11.46 8.70
CA TRP A 54 5.27 11.20 7.41
C TRP A 54 6.58 10.38 7.51
N LYS A 55 7.34 10.49 8.61
CA LYS A 55 8.57 9.70 8.79
C LYS A 55 8.32 8.20 8.77
N ALA A 56 7.25 7.75 9.43
CA ALA A 56 6.88 6.35 9.46
C ALA A 56 6.40 5.87 8.08
N ALA A 57 5.64 6.69 7.36
CA ALA A 57 5.18 6.39 6.00
C ALA A 57 6.35 6.25 5.00
N ILE A 58 7.33 7.16 5.05
CA ILE A 58 8.55 7.04 4.25
C ILE A 58 9.32 5.76 4.62
N ALA A 59 9.49 5.48 5.91
CA ALA A 59 10.16 4.27 6.37
C ALA A 59 9.43 3.00 5.91
N GLU A 60 8.11 2.98 5.94
CA GLU A 60 7.31 1.88 5.41
C GLU A 60 7.53 1.66 3.91
N MET A 61 7.46 2.74 3.11
CA MET A 61 7.73 2.67 1.67
C MET A 61 9.15 2.17 1.38
N LEU A 62 10.15 2.62 2.15
CA LEU A 62 11.51 2.11 2.05
C LEU A 62 11.59 0.60 2.36
N GLY A 63 10.79 0.10 3.31
CA GLY A 63 10.68 -1.33 3.59
C GLY A 63 10.09 -2.10 2.41
N TYR A 64 9.07 -1.56 1.76
CA TYR A 64 8.49 -2.15 0.54
C TYR A 64 9.51 -2.19 -0.61
N ILE A 65 10.20 -1.07 -0.85
CA ILE A 65 11.27 -0.99 -1.85
C ILE A 65 12.37 -2.00 -1.53
N ARG A 66 12.79 -2.15 -0.27
CA ARG A 66 13.81 -3.15 0.11
C ARG A 66 13.30 -4.59 0.08
N GLY A 67 12.00 -4.81 -0.12
CA GLY A 67 11.40 -6.13 -0.16
C GLY A 67 11.39 -6.83 1.20
N TYR A 68 11.20 -6.10 2.29
CA TYR A 68 11.12 -6.66 3.63
C TYR A 68 9.85 -7.50 3.83
N ASP A 69 10.01 -8.58 4.60
CA ASP A 69 8.96 -9.54 4.97
C ASP A 69 8.90 -9.82 6.47
N ASN A 70 9.64 -9.03 7.27
CA ASN A 70 9.69 -9.17 8.71
C ASN A 70 9.54 -7.82 9.41
N ALA A 71 8.63 -7.75 10.39
CA ALA A 71 8.28 -6.52 11.10
C ALA A 71 9.49 -5.93 11.86
N ALA A 72 10.45 -6.75 12.31
CA ALA A 72 11.66 -6.26 12.95
C ALA A 72 12.52 -5.41 12.00
N GLN A 73 12.53 -5.72 10.69
CA GLN A 73 13.23 -4.94 9.68
C GLN A 73 12.60 -3.55 9.51
N PHE A 74 11.26 -3.48 9.52
CA PHE A 74 10.53 -2.21 9.53
C PHE A 74 10.83 -1.41 10.80
N ARG A 75 10.83 -2.07 11.98
CA ARG A 75 11.15 -1.40 13.25
C ARG A 75 12.55 -0.82 13.25
N ALA A 76 13.53 -1.54 12.70
CA ALA A 76 14.92 -1.09 12.61
C ALA A 76 15.08 0.21 11.80
N ILE A 77 14.17 0.48 10.85
CA ILE A 77 14.14 1.72 10.07
C ILE A 77 13.13 2.75 10.60
N GLY A 78 12.60 2.55 11.82
CA GLY A 78 11.70 3.48 12.50
C GLY A 78 10.22 3.32 12.15
N CYS A 79 9.83 2.21 11.52
CA CYS A 79 8.44 1.90 11.16
C CYS A 79 7.87 0.75 12.00
N ARG A 80 6.78 0.99 12.73
CA ARG A 80 6.12 -0.01 13.59
C ARG A 80 4.74 -0.44 13.08
N THR A 81 4.35 -0.02 11.87
CA THR A 81 2.99 -0.22 11.33
C THR A 81 2.62 -1.70 11.20
N TRP A 82 3.61 -2.58 11.08
CA TRP A 82 3.42 -4.02 10.89
C TRP A 82 3.43 -4.86 12.16
N ASP A 83 3.76 -4.29 13.33
CA ASP A 83 3.91 -5.03 14.58
C ASP A 83 2.63 -5.80 14.93
N ALA A 84 1.48 -5.12 14.90
CA ALA A 84 0.19 -5.72 15.24
C ALA A 84 -0.23 -6.79 14.22
N ASN A 85 0.02 -6.57 12.93
CA ASN A 85 -0.33 -7.55 11.90
C ASN A 85 0.53 -8.82 11.98
N ALA A 86 1.82 -8.70 12.30
CA ALA A 86 2.73 -9.83 12.40
C ALA A 86 2.58 -10.63 13.71
N ASN A 87 2.25 -9.94 14.81
CA ASN A 87 2.35 -10.52 16.17
C ASN A 87 1.06 -10.54 16.98
N GLU A 88 0.01 -9.83 16.57
CA GLU A 88 -1.25 -9.75 17.33
C GLU A 88 -2.47 -10.25 16.54
N ASN A 89 -2.31 -10.57 15.26
CA ASN A 89 -3.39 -11.08 14.40
C ASN A 89 -3.60 -12.60 14.60
N PRO A 90 -4.69 -13.06 15.23
CA PRO A 90 -4.89 -14.48 15.53
C PRO A 90 -4.96 -15.36 14.27
N ALA A 91 -5.47 -14.84 13.16
CA ALA A 91 -5.52 -15.59 11.91
C ALA A 91 -4.12 -15.84 11.34
N TRP A 92 -3.20 -14.89 11.53
CA TRP A 92 -1.82 -15.04 11.10
C TRP A 92 -0.98 -15.85 12.09
N LEU A 93 -1.15 -15.63 13.40
CA LEU A 93 -0.47 -16.38 14.46
C LEU A 93 -0.72 -17.89 14.36
N ASN A 94 -1.93 -18.29 13.96
CA ASN A 94 -2.31 -19.69 13.78
C ASN A 94 -2.07 -20.21 12.35
N ASN A 95 -1.52 -19.40 11.44
CA ASN A 95 -1.33 -19.78 10.05
C ASN A 95 -0.11 -20.72 9.91
N PRO A 96 -0.23 -21.89 9.25
CA PRO A 96 0.89 -22.83 9.09
C PRO A 96 2.04 -22.28 8.23
N HIS A 97 1.81 -21.21 7.46
CA HIS A 97 2.83 -20.54 6.65
C HIS A 97 3.64 -19.51 7.44
N ARG A 98 3.20 -19.12 8.65
CA ARG A 98 3.95 -18.20 9.51
C ARG A 98 5.23 -18.87 10.02
N LYS A 99 6.38 -18.26 9.75
CA LYS A 99 7.70 -18.83 10.05
C LYS A 99 8.19 -18.58 11.47
N GLY A 100 7.61 -17.61 12.17
CA GLY A 100 8.03 -17.24 13.53
C GLY A 100 7.65 -15.81 13.89
N ASP A 101 8.28 -15.28 14.93
CA ASP A 101 8.06 -13.91 15.39
C ASP A 101 8.42 -12.88 14.33
N ASP A 102 7.60 -11.84 14.26
CA ASP A 102 7.70 -10.76 13.27
C ASP A 102 7.55 -11.16 11.81
N ASP A 103 7.39 -12.45 11.49
CA ASP A 103 7.14 -12.90 10.13
C ASP A 103 5.86 -12.27 9.59
N MET A 104 5.95 -11.60 8.45
CA MET A 104 4.80 -11.00 7.75
C MET A 104 4.37 -11.86 6.56
N GLY A 105 5.21 -12.81 6.14
CA GLY A 105 4.98 -13.61 4.95
C GLY A 105 5.09 -12.79 3.66
N ARG A 106 4.39 -13.22 2.62
CA ARG A 106 4.51 -12.67 1.25
C ARG A 106 3.62 -11.44 1.02
N VAL A 107 3.91 -10.36 1.73
CA VAL A 107 3.20 -9.07 1.63
C VAL A 107 3.85 -8.11 0.62
N TYR A 108 3.47 -6.82 0.63
CA TYR A 108 3.88 -5.76 -0.30
C TYR A 108 5.30 -5.87 -0.85
N GLY A 109 6.33 -5.78 0.01
CA GLY A 109 7.72 -5.78 -0.45
C GLY A 109 8.12 -7.07 -1.17
N VAL A 110 7.62 -8.22 -0.71
CA VAL A 110 7.88 -9.51 -1.37
C VAL A 110 7.22 -9.57 -2.74
N GLN A 111 5.95 -9.15 -2.84
CA GLN A 111 5.25 -9.15 -4.13
C GLN A 111 5.93 -8.19 -5.12
N GLY A 112 6.36 -7.01 -4.67
CA GLY A 112 7.02 -6.03 -5.53
C GLY A 112 8.42 -6.43 -6.01
N ARG A 113 9.21 -7.09 -5.16
CA ARG A 113 10.62 -7.40 -5.46
C ARG A 113 10.89 -8.85 -5.85
N ARG A 114 9.99 -9.77 -5.49
CA ARG A 114 10.15 -11.24 -5.59
C ARG A 114 8.80 -11.91 -5.89
N TRP A 115 8.09 -11.41 -6.91
CA TRP A 115 6.86 -12.01 -7.41
C TRP A 115 7.15 -13.42 -7.93
N GLN A 116 6.35 -14.42 -7.58
CA GLN A 116 6.54 -15.80 -8.06
C GLN A 116 5.89 -16.00 -9.42
N GLN A 117 6.66 -16.53 -10.37
CA GLN A 117 6.18 -16.89 -11.70
C GLN A 117 5.74 -18.36 -11.72
N ALA A 118 4.92 -18.71 -12.72
CA ALA A 118 4.38 -20.07 -12.86
C ALA A 118 5.46 -21.14 -13.10
N ASP A 119 6.63 -20.75 -13.62
CA ASP A 119 7.78 -21.62 -13.84
C ASP A 119 8.70 -21.76 -12.61
N GLY A 120 8.35 -21.11 -11.49
CA GLY A 120 9.12 -21.09 -10.24
C GLY A 120 10.24 -20.06 -10.19
N SER A 121 10.43 -19.25 -11.24
CA SER A 121 11.32 -18.09 -11.21
C SER A 121 10.69 -16.88 -10.51
N THR A 122 11.48 -15.84 -10.25
CA THR A 122 11.00 -14.63 -9.60
C THR A 122 11.13 -13.40 -10.48
N LEU A 123 10.09 -12.55 -10.46
CA LEU A 123 10.08 -11.24 -11.11
C LEU A 123 10.23 -10.11 -10.07
N ASP A 124 11.20 -9.23 -10.28
CA ASP A 124 11.30 -7.95 -9.58
C ASP A 124 10.55 -6.89 -10.39
N GLN A 125 9.27 -6.70 -10.06
CA GLN A 125 8.39 -5.76 -10.75
C GLN A 125 8.90 -4.33 -10.68
N LEU A 126 9.38 -3.91 -9.49
CA LEU A 126 9.86 -2.56 -9.28
C LEU A 126 11.13 -2.28 -10.06
N GLN A 127 12.07 -3.23 -10.10
CA GLN A 127 13.30 -3.08 -10.88
C GLN A 127 13.02 -2.98 -12.37
N LYS A 128 12.13 -3.85 -12.90
CA LYS A 128 11.69 -3.78 -14.31
C LYS A 128 11.17 -2.40 -14.66
N ILE A 129 10.25 -1.86 -13.85
CA ILE A 129 9.66 -0.54 -14.07
C ILE A 129 10.73 0.56 -14.01
N ALA A 130 11.61 0.51 -13.01
CA ALA A 130 12.68 1.50 -12.89
C ALA A 130 13.63 1.48 -14.10
N ASP A 131 14.00 0.29 -14.58
CA ASP A 131 14.88 0.13 -15.73
C ASP A 131 14.24 0.58 -17.05
N ASP A 132 12.94 0.36 -17.22
CA ASP A 132 12.19 0.80 -18.39
C ASP A 132 12.02 2.32 -18.40
N LEU A 133 11.55 2.91 -17.29
CA LEU A 133 11.36 4.35 -17.17
C LEU A 133 12.68 5.12 -17.29
N ASN A 134 13.79 4.61 -16.74
CA ASN A 134 15.12 5.22 -16.92
C ASN A 134 15.61 5.21 -18.38
N ARG A 135 15.10 4.29 -19.20
CA ARG A 135 15.37 4.21 -20.65
C ARG A 135 14.33 4.97 -21.49
N GLY A 136 13.36 5.63 -20.86
CA GLY A 136 12.26 6.30 -21.55
C GLY A 136 11.27 5.34 -22.20
N ILE A 137 11.19 4.10 -21.71
CA ILE A 137 10.26 3.08 -22.18
C ILE A 137 9.02 3.11 -21.27
N ASP A 138 7.85 3.25 -21.89
CA ASP A 138 6.55 2.98 -21.28
C ASP A 138 5.86 1.93 -22.17
N ASP A 139 5.92 0.67 -21.73
CA ASP A 139 5.31 -0.45 -22.46
C ASP A 139 3.79 -0.57 -22.23
N ARG A 140 3.18 0.42 -21.56
CA ARG A 140 1.78 0.42 -21.06
C ARG A 140 1.49 -0.67 -20.02
N GLY A 141 2.52 -1.39 -19.60
CA GLY A 141 2.54 -2.43 -18.60
C GLY A 141 3.42 -2.09 -17.41
N GLU A 142 3.81 -0.82 -17.24
CA GLU A 142 4.53 -0.30 -16.07
C GLU A 142 3.62 -0.29 -14.83
N ILE A 143 3.32 -1.50 -14.35
CA ILE A 143 2.34 -1.76 -13.30
C ILE A 143 3.04 -2.54 -12.19
N LEU A 144 3.08 -1.93 -11.00
CA LEU A 144 3.48 -2.60 -9.78
C LEU A 144 2.22 -3.06 -9.05
N THR A 145 2.04 -4.37 -8.91
CA THR A 145 0.92 -4.94 -8.15
C THR A 145 1.41 -5.76 -6.96
N PHE A 146 0.73 -5.59 -5.84
CA PHE A 146 0.88 -6.42 -4.66
C PHE A 146 -0.27 -7.44 -4.56
N TYR A 147 -1.28 -7.33 -5.43
CA TYR A 147 -2.50 -8.12 -5.37
C TYR A 147 -2.30 -9.48 -6.05
N ASN A 148 -1.85 -10.48 -5.29
CA ASN A 148 -1.72 -11.86 -5.73
C ASN A 148 -2.76 -12.77 -5.05
N PRO A 149 -3.93 -13.02 -5.67
CA PRO A 149 -4.95 -13.88 -5.08
C PRO A 149 -4.49 -15.31 -4.78
N GLY A 150 -3.49 -15.81 -5.50
CA GLY A 150 -2.92 -17.14 -5.29
C GLY A 150 -2.02 -17.28 -4.06
N GLU A 151 -1.68 -16.17 -3.39
CA GLU A 151 -0.77 -16.15 -2.24
C GLU A 151 -1.34 -15.41 -1.03
N PHE A 152 -2.65 -15.14 -0.98
CA PHE A 152 -3.26 -14.36 0.12
C PHE A 152 -3.17 -15.02 1.49
N ASP A 153 -3.11 -16.34 1.54
CA ASP A 153 -2.90 -17.14 2.74
C ASP A 153 -1.43 -17.18 3.18
N LEU A 154 -0.50 -16.74 2.34
CA LEU A 154 0.94 -16.72 2.61
C LEU A 154 1.42 -15.41 3.27
N GLY A 155 0.52 -14.52 3.67
CA GLY A 155 0.86 -13.24 4.29
C GLY A 155 -0.10 -12.82 5.41
N CYS A 156 0.39 -11.99 6.33
CA CYS A 156 -0.37 -11.56 7.50
C CYS A 156 -1.50 -10.56 7.18
N LEU A 157 -1.45 -9.92 6.00
CA LEU A 157 -2.45 -8.96 5.54
C LEU A 157 -2.49 -8.90 4.01
N ARG A 158 -3.70 -8.86 3.44
CA ARG A 158 -3.91 -8.56 2.02
C ARG A 158 -3.68 -7.08 1.74
N PRO A 159 -3.01 -6.69 0.65
CA PRO A 159 -2.68 -5.29 0.40
C PRO A 159 -3.94 -4.43 0.26
N CYS A 160 -3.94 -3.25 0.90
CA CYS A 160 -5.02 -2.27 0.82
C CYS A 160 -4.84 -1.40 -0.42
N MET A 161 -3.72 -0.69 -0.52
CA MET A 161 -3.26 -0.05 -1.75
C MET A 161 -2.47 -1.09 -2.55
N HIS A 162 -3.01 -1.54 -3.67
CA HIS A 162 -2.55 -2.82 -4.24
C HIS A 162 -2.01 -2.73 -5.65
N THR A 163 -2.28 -1.64 -6.38
CA THR A 163 -1.82 -1.46 -7.75
C THR A 163 -1.37 -0.04 -7.96
N HIS A 164 -0.20 0.11 -8.59
CA HIS A 164 0.39 1.36 -9.02
C HIS A 164 0.68 1.26 -10.51
N THR A 165 0.10 2.15 -11.29
CA THR A 165 0.36 2.27 -12.73
C THR A 165 1.18 3.52 -12.97
N PHE A 166 2.32 3.34 -13.63
CA PHE A 166 3.19 4.41 -14.08
C PHE A 166 2.91 4.68 -15.55
N SER A 167 2.89 5.94 -15.94
CA SER A 167 2.72 6.31 -17.36
C SER A 167 3.56 7.54 -17.68
N VAL A 168 4.20 7.54 -18.85
CA VAL A 168 4.98 8.67 -19.34
C VAL A 168 4.23 9.33 -20.47
N LEU A 169 3.92 10.62 -20.31
CA LEU A 169 3.33 11.44 -21.36
C LEU A 169 4.22 12.66 -21.58
N ALA A 170 4.80 12.75 -22.79
CA ALA A 170 5.91 13.65 -23.08
C ALA A 170 7.04 13.46 -22.05
N ASP A 171 7.44 14.52 -21.35
CA ASP A 171 8.50 14.47 -20.33
C ASP A 171 7.95 14.37 -18.89
N THR A 172 6.67 13.99 -18.74
CA THR A 172 5.99 13.93 -17.43
C THR A 172 5.62 12.51 -17.04
N LEU A 173 6.02 12.11 -15.82
CA LEU A 173 5.65 10.85 -15.19
C LEU A 173 4.37 11.02 -14.37
N TYR A 174 3.39 10.15 -14.64
CA TYR A 174 2.14 10.04 -13.90
C TYR A 174 2.11 8.74 -13.09
N LEU A 175 1.52 8.81 -11.90
CA LEU A 175 1.29 7.65 -11.03
C LEU A 175 -0.18 7.58 -10.66
N THR A 176 -0.83 6.48 -11.04
CA THR A 176 -2.18 6.15 -10.59
C THR A 176 -2.09 5.03 -9.57
N SER A 177 -2.65 5.23 -8.38
CA SER A 177 -2.64 4.22 -7.30
C SER A 177 -4.07 3.82 -6.95
N TYR A 178 -4.31 2.52 -6.84
CA TYR A 178 -5.62 1.99 -6.50
C TYR A 178 -5.63 1.35 -5.12
N GLN A 179 -6.58 1.77 -4.29
CA GLN A 179 -6.75 1.30 -2.92
C GLN A 179 -8.15 0.74 -2.70
N ARG A 180 -8.24 -0.59 -2.48
CA ARG A 180 -9.51 -1.30 -2.30
C ARG A 180 -10.22 -1.01 -0.97
N SER A 181 -9.50 -0.46 0.00
CA SER A 181 -9.99 -0.21 1.36
C SER A 181 -9.19 0.93 1.98
N CYS A 182 -9.86 2.04 2.31
CA CYS A 182 -9.23 3.24 2.86
C CYS A 182 -9.87 3.63 4.20
N ASP A 183 -9.05 3.70 5.24
CA ASP A 183 -9.42 4.35 6.50
C ASP A 183 -9.05 5.83 6.39
N VAL A 184 -10.00 6.65 5.95
CA VAL A 184 -9.78 8.05 5.52
C VAL A 184 -9.20 8.94 6.63
N PRO A 185 -9.63 8.87 7.90
CA PRO A 185 -9.03 9.69 8.97
C PRO A 185 -7.60 9.29 9.33
N PHE A 186 -7.26 8.00 9.28
CA PHE A 186 -5.97 7.50 9.77
C PHE A 186 -4.91 7.35 8.70
N LEU A 187 -5.27 6.77 7.55
CA LEU A 187 -4.33 6.32 6.52
C LEU A 187 -4.16 7.28 5.36
N TYR A 188 -4.93 8.38 5.30
CA TYR A 188 -4.90 9.29 4.15
C TYR A 188 -4.46 10.71 4.53
N PRO A 189 -3.50 11.35 3.80
CA PRO A 189 -2.73 10.96 2.61
C PRO A 189 -1.27 10.78 3.05
N LEU A 190 -1.03 9.76 3.86
CA LEU A 190 0.32 9.47 4.36
C LEU A 190 1.10 8.65 3.33
#